data_AF-A0A8W8LPB7-F1
#
_entry.id   AF-A0A8W8LPB7-F1
#
_cell.length_a   1.000
_cell.length_b   1.000
_cell.length_c   1.000
_cell.angle_alpha   90.00
_cell.angle_beta   90.00
_cell.angle_gamma   90.00
#
_symmetry.space_group_name_H-M   'P 1'
#
loop_
_entity.id
_entity.type
_entity.pdbx_description
1 polymer ?
#
loop_
_entity_poly.entity_id
_entity_poly.type
_entity_poly.pdbx_seq_one_letter_code
_entity_poly.pdbx_strand_id
1 'polypeptide(L)'
;MAVLSLNIAVVVLCLASLCSYLVSTCNIHSGLQFYSCTKYSRVSYSQPYKCGFWYWQRCYRTKYTHSAHHSTCFRNCRVNGGWNSWQAWGAWSSCDRACWRGRRVRYGVRECNNPMPKNGGVRCPGSHIRKNFGTC
;
A
#
# COMPACT_ATOMS: atom_id res chain seq x y z
N MET A 1 -12.97 45.10 16.21
CA MET A 1 -12.21 44.62 15.03
C MET A 1 -11.50 43.27 15.25
N ALA A 2 -11.99 42.40 16.15
CA ALA A 2 -11.34 41.11 16.46
C ALA A 2 -12.26 39.87 16.31
N VAL A 3 -13.46 40.04 15.75
CA VAL A 3 -14.45 38.95 15.58
C VAL A 3 -14.59 38.48 14.13
N LEU A 4 -14.02 39.22 13.16
CA LEU A 4 -14.01 38.81 11.74
C LEU A 4 -12.80 37.95 11.35
N SER A 5 -11.70 38.02 12.11
CA SER A 5 -10.44 37.32 11.79
C SER A 5 -10.44 35.83 12.17
N LEU A 6 -11.28 35.41 13.14
CA LEU A 6 -11.41 34.00 13.54
C LEU A 6 -12.22 33.18 12.52
N ASN A 7 -13.22 33.78 11.87
CA ASN A 7 -14.04 33.06 10.90
C ASN A 7 -13.29 32.78 9.59
N ILE A 8 -12.44 33.71 9.12
CA ILE A 8 -11.67 33.52 7.88
C ILE A 8 -10.59 32.45 8.08
N ALA A 9 -9.91 32.42 9.23
CA ALA A 9 -8.91 31.39 9.54
C ALA A 9 -9.53 29.98 9.65
N VAL A 10 -10.71 29.86 10.27
CA VAL A 10 -11.44 28.58 10.40
C VAL A 10 -11.93 28.08 9.03
N VAL A 11 -12.41 28.97 8.15
CA VAL A 11 -12.83 28.62 6.80
C VAL A 11 -11.65 28.20 5.93
N VAL A 12 -10.50 28.88 6.04
CA VAL A 12 -9.27 28.53 5.30
C VAL A 12 -8.66 27.21 5.78
N LEU A 13 -8.69 26.92 7.08
CA LEU A 13 -8.28 25.62 7.62
C LEU A 13 -9.22 24.49 7.20
N CYS A 14 -10.52 24.78 7.03
CA CYS A 14 -11.48 23.83 6.50
C CYS A 14 -11.21 23.53 5.02
N LEU A 15 -10.86 24.54 4.21
CA LEU A 15 -10.50 24.36 2.80
C LEU A 15 -9.15 23.63 2.62
N ALA A 16 -8.18 23.83 3.51
CA ALA A 16 -6.92 23.09 3.49
C ALA A 16 -7.06 21.64 3.99
N SER A 17 -7.97 21.37 4.93
CA SER A 17 -8.18 20.03 5.49
C SER A 17 -9.10 19.17 4.63
N LEU A 18 -10.06 19.78 3.93
CA LEU A 18 -10.97 19.11 3.00
C LEU A 18 -10.35 18.89 1.60
N CYS A 19 -9.23 19.54 1.29
CA CYS A 19 -8.42 19.25 0.10
C CYS A 19 -7.55 17.99 0.23
N SER A 20 -7.65 17.26 1.34
CA SER A 20 -7.23 15.86 1.42
C SER A 20 -8.27 14.97 0.71
N TYR A 21 -8.61 15.30 -0.53
CA TYR A 21 -9.51 14.53 -1.38
C TYR A 21 -8.90 13.14 -1.60
N LEU A 22 -9.25 12.23 -0.71
CA LEU A 22 -9.47 10.81 -0.97
C LEU A 22 -8.38 10.12 -1.80
N VAL A 23 -7.11 10.38 -1.52
CA VAL A 23 -6.10 9.36 -1.78
C VAL A 23 -6.35 8.32 -0.71
N SER A 24 -7.16 7.31 -1.05
CA SER A 24 -7.42 6.16 -0.20
C SER A 24 -6.09 5.45 0.06
N THR A 25 -5.32 5.92 1.05
CA THR A 25 -4.11 5.27 1.51
C THR A 25 -4.54 4.05 2.29
N CYS A 26 -3.99 2.89 1.93
CA CYS A 26 -4.24 1.65 2.66
C CYS A 26 -3.74 1.77 4.09
N ASN A 27 -4.66 2.01 5.03
CA ASN A 27 -4.35 1.99 6.46
C ASN A 27 -4.80 0.68 7.07
N ILE A 28 -3.84 -0.20 7.40
CA ILE A 28 -4.07 -1.50 8.03
C ILE A 28 -4.84 -1.42 9.37
N HIS A 29 -4.81 -0.25 10.04
CA HIS A 29 -5.53 0.00 11.29
C HIS A 29 -6.97 0.49 11.09
N SER A 30 -7.31 1.00 9.90
CA SER A 30 -8.63 1.55 9.60
C SER A 30 -9.65 0.51 9.13
N GLY A 31 -9.26 -0.77 9.05
CA GLY A 31 -10.13 -1.87 8.62
C GLY A 31 -10.48 -1.89 7.13
N LEU A 32 -10.06 -0.86 6.36
CA LEU A 32 -10.32 -0.76 4.93
C LEU A 32 -9.45 -1.77 4.17
N GLN A 33 -10.09 -2.82 3.64
CA GLN A 33 -9.44 -3.85 2.82
C GLN A 33 -9.25 -3.42 1.34
N PHE A 34 -9.89 -2.32 0.94
CA PHE A 34 -9.94 -1.83 -0.43
C PHE A 34 -9.65 -0.32 -0.47
N TYR A 35 -8.97 0.13 -1.51
CA TYR A 35 -8.80 1.54 -1.82
C TYR A 35 -9.30 1.85 -3.23
N SER A 36 -9.88 3.04 -3.41
CA SER A 36 -10.33 3.50 -4.71
C SER A 36 -9.17 4.10 -5.49
N CYS A 37 -9.11 3.79 -6.79
CA CYS A 37 -8.20 4.43 -7.73
C CYS A 37 -8.99 5.02 -8.88
N THR A 38 -8.67 6.27 -9.23
CA THR A 38 -9.18 6.95 -10.42
C THR A 38 -8.19 6.75 -11.55
N LYS A 39 -8.55 5.90 -12.53
CA LYS A 39 -7.79 5.82 -13.79
C LYS A 39 -8.37 6.82 -14.78
N TYR A 40 -7.53 7.71 -15.29
CA TYR A 40 -7.89 8.65 -16.35
C TYR A 40 -7.51 8.03 -17.70
N SER A 41 -8.45 7.96 -18.63
CA SER A 41 -8.17 7.57 -20.02
C SER A 41 -8.14 8.80 -20.90
N ARG A 42 -7.14 8.89 -21.79
CA ARG A 42 -7.13 9.92 -22.84
C ARG A 42 -8.03 9.48 -23.98
N VAL A 43 -9.10 10.23 -24.22
CA VAL A 43 -9.97 10.03 -25.38
C VAL A 43 -9.54 11.02 -26.45
N SER A 44 -9.25 10.51 -27.64
CA SER A 44 -8.88 11.31 -28.80
C SER A 44 -10.03 11.28 -29.78
N TYR A 45 -10.57 12.45 -30.10
CA TYR A 45 -11.55 12.58 -31.16
C TYR A 45 -10.95 13.40 -32.30
N SER A 46 -11.28 13.01 -33.52
CA SER A 46 -10.91 13.74 -34.72
C SER A 46 -12.17 14.20 -35.44
N GLN A 47 -12.37 15.51 -35.48
CA GLN A 47 -13.51 16.12 -36.16
C GLN A 47 -12.99 16.74 -37.47
N PRO A 48 -13.62 16.45 -38.61
CA PRO A 48 -13.40 17.22 -39.82
C PRO A 48 -14.14 18.56 -39.67
N TYR A 49 -13.45 19.69 -39.72
CA TYR A 49 -14.14 20.96 -40.00
C TYR A 49 -14.29 21.13 -41.49
N LYS A 50 -15.45 21.69 -41.83
CA LYS A 50 -15.91 22.16 -43.14
C LYS A 50 -14.85 22.13 -44.25
N CYS A 51 -15.05 21.23 -45.19
CA CYS A 51 -14.50 21.39 -46.53
C CYS A 51 -15.30 22.54 -47.19
N GLY A 52 -14.63 23.64 -47.54
CA GLY A 52 -15.28 24.79 -48.19
C GLY A 52 -15.83 24.40 -49.56
N PHE A 53 -16.95 25.02 -49.96
CA PHE A 53 -17.74 24.67 -51.17
C PHE A 53 -16.94 24.72 -52.50
N TRP A 54 -15.74 25.29 -52.52
CA TRP A 54 -14.89 25.42 -53.72
C TRP A 54 -13.45 24.90 -53.59
N TYR A 55 -13.06 24.21 -52.51
CA TYR A 55 -11.71 23.61 -52.43
C TYR A 55 -11.72 22.27 -51.68
N TRP A 56 -11.88 21.17 -52.43
CA TRP A 56 -11.83 19.80 -51.93
C TRP A 56 -10.43 19.34 -51.50
N GLN A 57 -9.38 20.13 -51.73
CA GLN A 57 -8.01 19.63 -51.68
C GLN A 57 -7.32 19.76 -50.31
N ARG A 58 -7.91 20.44 -49.33
CA ARG A 58 -7.31 20.56 -47.98
C ARG A 58 -8.35 20.59 -46.87
N CYS A 59 -9.00 19.44 -46.62
CA CYS A 59 -9.68 19.24 -45.34
C CYS A 59 -8.58 18.91 -44.30
N TYR A 60 -8.17 19.89 -43.50
CA TYR A 60 -7.26 19.66 -42.38
C TYR A 60 -8.03 18.87 -41.28
N ARG A 61 -7.36 18.00 -40.50
CA ARG A 61 -7.99 17.23 -39.40
C ARG A 61 -7.43 17.75 -38.09
N THR A 62 -8.23 18.42 -37.24
CA THR A 62 -7.79 18.65 -35.86
C THR A 62 -7.98 17.39 -35.05
N LYS A 63 -7.01 17.11 -34.20
CA LYS A 63 -7.12 16.12 -33.14
C LYS A 63 -7.30 16.91 -31.86
N TYR A 64 -8.41 16.72 -31.17
CA TYR A 64 -8.55 17.21 -29.80
C TYR A 64 -8.54 16.02 -28.85
N THR A 65 -7.71 16.12 -27.82
CA THR A 65 -7.63 15.12 -26.75
C THR A 65 -8.21 15.73 -25.50
N HIS A 66 -9.18 15.06 -24.90
CA HIS A 66 -9.67 15.41 -23.57
C HIS A 66 -9.48 14.23 -22.62
N SER A 67 -9.29 14.57 -21.35
CA SER A 67 -9.27 13.59 -20.27
C SER A 67 -10.72 13.19 -19.99
N ALA A 68 -11.12 11.99 -20.40
CA ALA A 68 -12.42 11.44 -20.03
C ALA A 68 -12.30 10.69 -18.69
N HIS A 69 -13.29 10.92 -17.83
CA HIS A 69 -13.52 10.25 -16.53
C HIS A 69 -14.51 9.07 -16.74
N HIS A 70 -14.59 7.99 -15.95
CA HIS A 70 -13.95 7.54 -14.72
C HIS A 70 -14.23 6.03 -14.60
N SER A 71 -13.24 5.15 -14.75
CA SER A 71 -13.39 3.79 -14.20
C SER A 71 -12.85 3.82 -12.77
N THR A 72 -13.75 3.84 -11.78
CA THR A 72 -13.38 3.65 -10.38
C THR A 72 -12.94 2.20 -10.19
N CYS A 73 -11.66 1.98 -9.94
CA CYS A 73 -11.15 0.66 -9.59
C CYS A 73 -11.08 0.49 -8.08
N PHE A 74 -11.51 -0.69 -7.60
CA PHE A 74 -11.24 -1.13 -6.24
C PHE A 74 -10.00 -2.03 -6.27
N ARG A 75 -8.96 -1.64 -5.54
CA ARG A 75 -7.76 -2.46 -5.36
C ARG A 75 -7.68 -2.95 -3.93
N ASN A 76 -7.30 -4.21 -3.77
CA ASN A 76 -7.06 -4.75 -2.44
C ASN A 76 -5.76 -4.17 -1.88
N CYS A 77 -5.79 -3.86 -0.59
CA CYS A 77 -4.61 -3.40 0.12
C CYS A 77 -3.57 -4.51 0.26
N ARG A 78 -2.34 -4.24 -0.19
CA ARG A 78 -1.21 -5.13 0.08
C ARG A 78 -0.92 -5.09 1.58
N VAL A 79 -0.90 -6.26 2.20
CA VAL A 79 -0.51 -6.40 3.61
C VAL A 79 0.77 -7.20 3.64
N ASN A 80 1.86 -6.57 4.07
CA ASN A 80 3.13 -7.26 4.27
C ASN A 80 3.06 -8.09 5.54
N GLY A 81 3.70 -9.25 5.52
CA GLY A 81 3.77 -10.14 6.67
C GLY A 81 4.60 -9.53 7.79
N GLY A 82 4.07 -9.58 9.01
CA GLY A 82 4.79 -9.21 10.23
C GLY A 82 5.06 -10.42 11.12
N TRP A 83 6.25 -10.41 11.73
CA TRP A 83 6.64 -11.43 12.68
C TRP A 83 5.86 -11.27 13.98
N ASN A 84 5.37 -12.39 14.51
CA ASN A 84 5.00 -12.47 15.91
C ASN A 84 6.23 -12.48 16.81
N SER A 85 5.99 -12.19 18.09
CA SER A 85 6.99 -12.43 19.13
C SER A 85 7.49 -13.86 19.09
N TRP A 86 8.75 -14.06 19.46
CA TRP A 86 9.30 -15.41 19.58
C TRP A 86 8.50 -16.22 20.60
N GLN A 87 8.11 -17.43 20.22
CA GLN A 87 7.53 -18.39 21.14
C GLN A 87 8.56 -18.74 22.23
N ALA A 88 8.05 -19.34 23.31
CA ALA A 88 8.89 -19.88 24.36
C ALA A 88 9.95 -20.83 23.75
N TRP A 89 11.13 -20.83 24.34
CA TRP A 89 12.17 -21.75 23.91
C TRP A 89 11.71 -23.19 24.12
N GLY A 90 11.93 -24.04 23.12
CA GLY A 90 11.78 -25.48 23.27
C GLY A 90 12.74 -26.04 24.31
N ALA A 91 12.54 -27.32 24.64
CA ALA A 91 13.43 -28.03 25.53
C ALA A 91 14.88 -28.01 25.01
N TRP A 92 15.82 -28.04 25.95
CA TRP A 92 17.20 -28.30 25.61
C TRP A 92 17.35 -29.71 25.03
N SER A 93 18.18 -29.85 23.99
CA SER A 93 18.65 -31.15 23.55
C SER A 93 19.42 -31.87 24.65
N SER A 94 19.62 -33.18 24.47
CA SER A 94 20.63 -33.91 25.21
C SER A 94 22.00 -33.22 25.06
N CYS A 95 22.84 -33.40 26.07
CA CYS A 95 24.21 -32.95 26.05
C CYS A 95 25.01 -33.79 25.06
N ASP A 96 25.79 -33.11 24.22
CA ASP A 96 26.68 -33.78 23.25
C ASP A 96 27.74 -34.66 23.95
N ARG A 97 28.03 -34.39 25.23
CA ARG A 97 28.99 -35.13 26.06
C ARG A 97 28.38 -35.39 27.43
N ALA A 98 28.69 -36.56 28.00
CA ALA A 98 28.30 -36.93 29.37
C ALA A 98 29.22 -36.31 30.45
N CYS A 99 30.36 -35.75 30.05
CA CYS A 99 31.37 -35.20 30.95
C CYS A 99 31.45 -33.67 30.79
N TRP A 100 31.95 -32.99 31.82
CA TRP A 100 32.11 -31.53 31.92
C TRP A 100 32.48 -30.84 30.59
N ARG A 101 31.81 -29.71 30.29
CA ARG A 101 31.92 -28.91 29.05
C ARG A 101 31.19 -29.51 27.84
N GLY A 102 30.06 -30.16 28.08
CA GLY A 102 29.09 -30.49 27.05
C GLY A 102 28.46 -29.25 26.42
N ARG A 103 27.92 -29.42 25.21
CA ARG A 103 27.08 -28.42 24.56
C ARG A 103 25.70 -29.02 24.38
N ARG A 104 24.71 -28.15 24.43
CA ARG A 104 23.31 -28.45 24.13
C ARG A 104 22.73 -27.32 23.31
N VAL A 105 21.70 -27.62 22.53
CA VAL A 105 21.01 -26.65 21.69
C VAL A 105 19.54 -26.64 22.05
N ARG A 106 18.92 -25.47 21.98
CA ARG A 106 17.46 -25.32 22.02
C ARG A 106 16.99 -24.48 20.84
N TYR A 107 15.74 -24.71 20.45
CA TYR A 107 15.12 -24.07 19.31
C TYR A 107 14.05 -23.08 19.77
N GLY A 108 13.97 -21.94 19.11
CA GLY A 108 12.87 -20.99 19.25
C GLY A 108 12.18 -20.83 17.91
N VAL A 109 10.86 -20.73 17.92
CA VAL A 109 10.03 -20.59 16.72
C VAL A 109 9.26 -19.28 16.80
N ARG A 110 9.00 -18.66 15.65
CA ARG A 110 8.09 -17.52 15.51
C ARG A 110 7.24 -17.71 14.27
N GLU A 111 6.07 -17.09 14.27
CA GLU A 111 5.14 -17.16 13.15
C GLU A 111 5.03 -15.83 12.42
N CYS A 112 4.72 -15.89 11.12
CA CYS A 112 4.55 -14.72 10.24
C CYS A 112 3.05 -14.43 10.04
N ASN A 113 2.36 -14.07 11.11
CA ASN A 113 0.91 -13.89 11.15
C ASN A 113 0.47 -12.60 11.85
N ASN A 114 1.40 -11.69 12.18
CA ASN A 114 1.07 -10.44 12.86
C ASN A 114 1.65 -9.21 12.15
N PRO A 115 1.03 -8.75 11.03
CA PRO A 115 -0.13 -9.33 10.36
C PRO A 115 0.24 -10.43 9.34
N MET A 116 -0.74 -11.24 8.93
CA MET A 116 -0.54 -12.26 7.88
C MET A 116 -0.45 -11.59 6.50
N PRO A 117 0.50 -11.99 5.63
CA PRO A 117 0.64 -11.38 4.32
C PRO A 117 -0.59 -11.62 3.43
N LYS A 118 -1.11 -10.57 2.80
CA LYS A 118 -2.30 -10.61 1.93
C LYS A 118 -2.12 -9.79 0.65
N ASN A 119 -2.89 -10.14 -0.38
CA ASN A 119 -3.00 -9.40 -1.65
C ASN A 119 -1.65 -9.18 -2.36
N GLY A 120 -0.77 -10.19 -2.32
CA GLY A 120 0.58 -10.09 -2.90
C GLY A 120 1.57 -9.30 -2.03
N GLY A 121 1.29 -9.10 -0.75
CA GLY A 121 2.25 -8.56 0.20
C GLY A 121 3.43 -9.52 0.46
N VAL A 122 4.53 -8.95 0.92
CA VAL A 122 5.80 -9.67 1.08
C VAL A 122 5.75 -10.57 2.32
N ARG A 123 6.36 -11.77 2.24
CA ARG A 123 6.52 -12.65 3.40
C ARG A 123 7.51 -12.06 4.41
N CYS A 124 7.43 -12.47 5.67
CA CYS A 124 8.32 -11.95 6.70
C CYS A 124 9.79 -12.28 6.38
N PRO A 125 10.70 -11.30 6.47
CA PRO A 125 12.10 -11.51 6.15
C PRO A 125 12.82 -12.31 7.24
N GLY A 126 13.71 -13.23 6.83
CA GLY A 126 14.55 -14.04 7.73
C GLY A 126 13.95 -15.39 8.12
N SER A 127 14.61 -16.09 9.06
CA SER A 127 14.21 -17.45 9.49
C SER A 127 13.06 -17.41 10.52
N HIS A 128 12.18 -18.41 10.44
CA HIS A 128 11.14 -18.68 11.46
C HIS A 128 11.68 -19.47 12.66
N ILE A 129 12.88 -20.05 12.54
CA ILE A 129 13.56 -20.83 13.59
C ILE A 129 14.85 -20.12 13.98
N ARG A 130 15.09 -19.97 15.28
CA ARG A 130 16.39 -19.61 15.86
C ARG A 130 16.94 -20.75 16.73
N LYS A 131 18.26 -20.89 16.75
CA LYS A 131 18.96 -21.84 17.63
C LYS A 131 19.71 -21.07 18.71
N ASN A 132 19.76 -21.61 19.90
CA ASN A 132 20.58 -21.10 20.99
C ASN A 132 21.41 -22.23 21.57
N PHE A 133 22.70 -21.99 21.71
CA PHE A 133 23.66 -22.93 22.26
C PHE A 133 23.88 -22.63 23.74
N GLY A 134 23.85 -23.65 24.56
CA GLY A 134 24.12 -23.58 25.99
C GLY A 134 25.13 -24.64 26.39
N THR A 135 25.74 -24.42 27.54
CA THR A 135 26.62 -25.41 28.17
C THR A 135 25.81 -26.36 29.04
N CYS A 136 26.34 -27.57 29.08
CA CYS A 136 26.19 -28.57 30.11
C CYS A 136 27.56 -29.29 30.20
#